data_AF-A0A7S1VKV3-F1
#
_entry.id   AF-A0A7S1VKV3-F1
#
_cell.length_a   1.000
_cell.length_b   1.000
_cell.length_c   1.000
_cell.angle_alpha   90.00
_cell.angle_beta   90.00
_cell.angle_gamma   90.00
#
_symmetry.space_group_name_H-M   'P 1'
#
loop_
_entity.id
_entity.type
_entity.pdbx_description
1 polymer ?
#
loop_
_entity_poly.entity_id
_entity_poly.type
_entity_poly.pdbx_seq_one_letter_code
_entity_poly.pdbx_strand_id
1 'polypeptide(L)'
;MKILTKLVAWMTIASSVPPFRYVESFAPSHQQPTTLRRSENTALSFSAKDAENFWRKQSKNMLATLLAVSFLAPISADARPSVFTNDYADPFHPLCERHILVSKDLKTFHYSGTAVGPKDDPVRRGCSPDEVAKYGLRQGAFDGLLLSETQISAGDGIHEGVWEPANSAKTKLGYEEKDGIRWNDGNKWVVLKPEKSSK
;
A
#
# COMPACT_ATOMS: atom_id res chain seq x y z
N MET A 1 -46.39 19.32 54.22
CA MET A 1 -45.66 19.51 52.95
C MET A 1 -44.52 18.51 52.92
N LYS A 2 -44.46 17.66 51.88
CA LYS A 2 -43.54 16.52 51.77
C LYS A 2 -42.22 16.97 51.13
N ILE A 3 -41.10 16.60 51.76
CA ILE A 3 -39.73 16.78 51.29
C ILE A 3 -39.46 15.67 50.27
N LEU A 4 -39.10 16.03 49.03
CA LEU A 4 -38.75 15.07 47.98
C LEU A 4 -37.23 15.09 47.77
N THR A 5 -36.55 14.13 48.38
CA THR A 5 -35.12 13.87 48.22
C THR A 5 -34.90 13.10 46.92
N LYS A 6 -34.20 13.70 45.94
CA LYS A 6 -33.77 12.99 44.72
C LYS A 6 -32.46 12.24 45.00
N LEU A 7 -32.56 10.91 45.02
CA LEU A 7 -31.44 9.98 44.97
C LEU A 7 -30.74 10.06 43.60
N VAL A 8 -29.44 10.30 43.61
CA VAL A 8 -28.55 10.16 42.45
C VAL A 8 -27.93 8.77 42.53
N ALA A 9 -28.36 7.86 41.65
CA ALA A 9 -27.77 6.55 41.49
C ALA A 9 -26.53 6.65 40.60
N TRP A 10 -25.36 6.34 41.18
CA TRP A 10 -24.12 6.13 40.44
C TRP A 10 -24.14 4.71 39.85
N MET A 11 -24.06 4.62 38.53
CA MET A 11 -24.01 3.36 37.79
C MET A 11 -22.57 3.15 37.33
N THR A 12 -21.78 2.43 38.12
CA THR A 12 -20.43 1.97 37.75
C THR A 12 -20.56 0.83 36.75
N ILE A 13 -20.22 1.10 35.49
CA ILE A 13 -20.03 0.08 34.46
C ILE A 13 -18.59 -0.43 34.59
N ALA A 14 -18.43 -1.61 35.19
CA ALA A 14 -17.19 -2.35 35.16
C ALA A 14 -17.04 -3.02 33.79
N SER A 15 -16.24 -2.43 32.91
CA SER A 15 -15.83 -3.06 31.66
C SER A 15 -14.81 -4.16 31.96
N SER A 16 -15.25 -5.41 31.88
CA SER A 16 -14.39 -6.60 31.96
C SER A 16 -13.47 -6.65 30.73
N VAL A 17 -12.22 -6.26 30.90
CA VAL A 17 -11.16 -6.52 29.91
C VAL A 17 -10.82 -8.01 29.98
N PRO A 18 -10.95 -8.79 28.89
CA PRO A 18 -10.51 -10.18 28.89
C PRO A 18 -8.97 -10.24 29.00
N PRO A 19 -8.41 -11.25 29.70
CA PRO A 19 -6.97 -11.39 29.81
C PRO A 19 -6.35 -11.69 28.44
N PHE A 20 -5.30 -10.91 28.12
CA PHE A 20 -4.37 -11.16 27.03
C PHE A 20 -3.89 -12.62 27.10
N ARG A 21 -4.18 -13.40 26.05
CA ARG A 21 -3.53 -14.70 25.85
C ARG A 21 -2.12 -14.46 25.33
N TYR A 22 -1.15 -14.91 26.10
CA TYR A 22 0.24 -15.05 25.69
C TYR A 22 0.28 -15.97 24.45
N VAL A 23 0.78 -15.46 23.33
CA VAL A 23 1.00 -16.28 22.14
C VAL A 23 2.30 -17.05 22.36
N GLU A 24 2.16 -18.36 22.42
CA GLU A 24 3.23 -19.33 22.54
C GLU A 24 4.21 -19.18 21.37
N SER A 25 5.48 -18.95 21.70
CA SER A 25 6.60 -18.94 20.77
C SER A 25 6.75 -20.30 20.10
N PHE A 26 6.38 -20.39 18.83
CA PHE A 26 6.65 -21.57 18.01
C PHE A 26 8.14 -21.65 17.68
N ALA A 27 8.77 -22.72 18.18
CA ALA A 27 10.11 -23.14 17.80
C ALA A 27 10.16 -23.53 16.30
N PRO A 28 11.33 -23.38 15.65
CA PRO A 28 11.49 -23.72 14.24
C PRO A 28 11.41 -25.24 14.04
N SER A 29 10.40 -25.68 13.29
CA SER A 29 10.25 -27.07 12.84
C SER A 29 11.24 -27.35 11.71
N HIS A 30 12.16 -28.27 11.96
CA HIS A 30 12.99 -28.94 10.96
C HIS A 30 12.09 -29.63 9.92
N GLN A 31 11.97 -29.04 8.72
CA GLN A 31 11.44 -29.75 7.57
C GLN A 31 12.59 -30.28 6.69
N GLN A 32 12.47 -31.57 6.40
CA GLN A 32 13.37 -32.41 5.64
C GLN A 32 13.50 -32.01 4.16
N PRO A 33 14.58 -32.42 3.48
CA PRO A 33 14.80 -32.16 2.06
C PRO A 33 13.78 -32.89 1.18
N THR A 34 13.02 -32.13 0.40
CA THR A 34 12.19 -32.67 -0.69
C THR A 34 13.07 -33.08 -1.87
N THR A 35 12.87 -34.32 -2.27
CA THR A 35 13.52 -35.00 -3.40
C THR A 35 13.21 -34.32 -4.74
N LEU A 36 14.27 -34.02 -5.50
CA LEU A 36 14.26 -33.63 -6.91
C LEU A 36 13.52 -34.69 -7.76
N ARG A 37 12.34 -34.33 -8.29
CA ARG A 37 11.69 -35.08 -9.38
C ARG A 37 12.20 -34.54 -10.72
N ARG A 38 13.03 -35.35 -11.36
CA ARG A 38 13.50 -35.22 -12.75
C ARG A 38 12.29 -35.33 -13.68
N SER A 39 11.87 -34.25 -14.33
CA SER A 39 10.88 -34.32 -15.41
C SER A 39 11.56 -34.85 -16.66
N GLU A 40 11.10 -36.00 -17.13
CA GLU A 40 11.55 -36.60 -18.38
C GLU A 40 11.00 -35.77 -19.56
N ASN A 41 11.91 -35.44 -20.47
CA ASN A 41 11.61 -34.73 -21.70
C ASN A 41 10.90 -35.68 -22.67
N THR A 42 9.59 -35.53 -22.85
CA THR A 42 8.85 -36.17 -23.93
C THR A 42 8.99 -35.33 -25.19
N ALA A 43 9.98 -35.65 -26.02
CA ALA A 43 10.12 -35.09 -27.36
C ALA A 43 8.98 -35.61 -28.25
N LEU A 44 7.99 -34.76 -28.54
CA LEU A 44 6.99 -35.00 -29.56
C LEU A 44 7.63 -34.80 -30.95
N SER A 45 7.93 -35.89 -31.64
CA SER A 45 8.33 -35.87 -33.04
C SER A 45 7.10 -35.59 -33.91
N PHE A 46 6.95 -34.33 -34.34
CA PHE A 46 5.97 -33.95 -35.34
C PHE A 46 6.47 -34.36 -36.73
N SER A 47 5.72 -35.24 -37.40
CA SER A 47 6.01 -35.68 -38.76
C SER A 47 5.63 -34.59 -39.77
N ALA A 48 6.55 -34.24 -40.67
CA ALA A 48 6.37 -33.20 -41.68
C ALA A 48 5.17 -33.45 -42.64
N LYS A 49 4.61 -34.68 -42.65
CA LYS A 49 3.46 -35.03 -43.49
C LYS A 49 2.11 -34.58 -42.91
N ASP A 50 2.04 -34.25 -41.62
CA ASP A 50 0.79 -33.83 -40.98
C ASP A 50 0.51 -32.32 -41.16
N ALA A 51 1.52 -31.53 -41.55
CA ALA A 51 1.39 -30.09 -41.76
C ALA A 51 0.72 -29.73 -43.11
N GLU A 52 0.81 -30.57 -44.15
CA GLU A 52 0.31 -30.21 -45.49
C GLU A 52 -1.20 -30.39 -45.66
N ASN A 53 -1.84 -31.32 -44.93
CA ASN A 53 -3.28 -31.55 -45.03
C ASN A 53 -4.11 -30.49 -44.31
N PHE A 54 -3.54 -29.78 -43.34
CA PHE A 54 -4.22 -28.73 -42.60
C PHE A 54 -4.45 -27.47 -43.46
N TRP A 55 -3.46 -27.08 -44.28
CA TRP A 55 -3.55 -25.87 -45.11
C TRP A 55 -4.51 -25.99 -46.30
N ARG A 56 -4.70 -27.19 -46.88
CA ARG A 56 -5.64 -27.37 -48.01
C ARG A 56 -7.12 -27.27 -47.61
N LYS A 57 -7.46 -27.43 -46.32
CA LYS A 57 -8.85 -27.42 -45.86
C LYS A 57 -9.34 -26.04 -45.39
N GLN A 58 -8.44 -25.06 -45.23
CA GLN A 58 -8.80 -23.70 -44.79
C GLN A 58 -9.03 -22.68 -45.92
N SER A 59 -8.73 -23.00 -47.18
CA SER A 59 -8.81 -22.01 -48.26
C SER A 59 -10.21 -21.78 -48.88
N LYS A 60 -11.27 -22.43 -48.37
CA LYS A 60 -12.62 -22.30 -48.96
C LYS A 60 -13.61 -21.39 -48.22
N ASN A 61 -13.26 -20.86 -47.04
CA ASN A 61 -14.16 -20.01 -46.24
C ASN A 61 -13.52 -18.64 -45.88
N MET A 62 -12.79 -18.02 -46.81
CA MET A 62 -12.33 -16.64 -46.67
C MET A 62 -13.32 -15.68 -47.33
N LEU A 63 -14.45 -15.40 -46.69
CA LEU A 63 -15.23 -14.19 -46.98
C LEU A 63 -16.24 -13.85 -45.87
N ALA A 64 -15.80 -13.75 -44.62
CA ALA A 64 -16.63 -13.14 -43.59
C ALA A 64 -15.77 -12.69 -42.40
N THR A 65 -15.84 -11.38 -42.13
CA THR A 65 -15.71 -10.77 -40.80
C THR A 65 -14.34 -10.80 -40.14
N LEU A 66 -13.72 -9.61 -39.98
CA LEU A 66 -13.23 -9.12 -38.68
C LEU A 66 -12.60 -7.73 -38.84
N LEU A 67 -13.45 -6.70 -38.71
CA LEU A 67 -13.03 -5.40 -38.17
C LEU A 67 -12.74 -5.60 -36.68
N ALA A 68 -11.57 -6.14 -36.35
CA ALA A 68 -11.02 -6.08 -35.01
C ALA A 68 -10.11 -4.86 -34.94
N VAL A 69 -10.69 -3.71 -34.61
CA VAL A 69 -9.91 -2.53 -34.22
C VAL A 69 -9.16 -2.91 -32.96
N SER A 70 -7.84 -3.05 -33.10
CA SER A 70 -6.91 -3.31 -32.01
C SER A 70 -7.03 -2.20 -30.96
N PHE A 71 -7.75 -2.47 -29.88
CA PHE A 71 -7.60 -1.71 -28.64
C PHE A 71 -6.20 -2.00 -28.10
N LEU A 72 -5.23 -1.17 -28.47
CA LEU A 72 -3.99 -1.04 -27.72
C LEU A 72 -4.39 -0.48 -26.35
N ALA A 73 -4.55 -1.38 -25.38
CA ALA A 73 -4.62 -0.98 -23.98
C ALA A 73 -3.32 -0.19 -23.67
N PRO A 74 -3.41 1.00 -23.06
CA PRO A 74 -2.21 1.68 -22.60
C PRO A 74 -1.53 0.77 -21.58
N ILE A 75 -0.28 0.39 -21.88
CA ILE A 75 0.62 -0.23 -20.93
C ILE A 75 0.79 0.81 -19.82
N SER A 76 0.15 0.57 -18.67
CA SER A 76 0.35 1.40 -17.48
C SER A 76 1.85 1.54 -17.25
N ALA A 77 2.30 2.79 -17.08
CA ALA A 77 3.68 3.09 -16.79
C ALA A 77 4.17 2.18 -15.66
N ASP A 78 5.25 1.45 -15.97
CA ASP A 78 6.04 0.56 -15.13
C ASP A 78 6.25 1.17 -13.74
N ALA A 79 5.30 0.92 -12.83
CA ALA A 79 5.32 1.46 -11.48
C ALA A 79 6.30 0.61 -10.69
N ARG A 80 7.59 0.91 -10.82
CA ARG A 80 8.62 0.15 -10.11
C ARG A 80 8.45 0.35 -8.62
N PRO A 81 8.79 -0.64 -7.78
CA PRO A 81 8.70 -0.48 -6.33
C PRO A 81 9.49 0.73 -5.80
N SER A 82 10.45 1.26 -6.56
CA SER A 82 11.14 2.52 -6.27
C SER A 82 10.26 3.77 -6.30
N VAL A 83 9.03 3.73 -6.84
CA VAL A 83 8.08 4.87 -6.86
C VAL A 83 7.76 5.39 -5.46
N PHE A 84 7.88 4.54 -4.44
CA PHE A 84 7.69 4.92 -3.05
C PHE A 84 8.84 5.72 -2.45
N THR A 85 10.00 5.83 -3.11
CA THR A 85 11.13 6.61 -2.57
C THR A 85 10.93 8.09 -2.86
N ASN A 86 10.37 8.82 -1.90
CA ASN A 86 10.11 10.27 -2.01
C ASN A 86 9.97 10.92 -0.64
N ASP A 87 9.96 12.25 -0.66
CA ASP A 87 9.39 13.08 0.40
C ASP A 87 7.90 13.28 0.13
N TYR A 88 7.11 13.30 1.20
CA TYR A 88 5.67 13.39 1.10
C TYR A 88 5.11 14.53 1.95
N ALA A 89 4.06 15.15 1.46
CA ALA A 89 3.18 15.97 2.29
C ALA A 89 1.97 15.13 2.71
N ASP A 90 1.64 15.22 4.00
CA ASP A 90 0.42 14.68 4.56
C ASP A 90 -0.58 15.84 4.75
N PRO A 91 -1.66 15.91 3.95
CA PRO A 91 -2.67 16.96 4.07
C PRO A 91 -3.35 17.02 5.44
N PHE A 92 -3.37 15.93 6.21
CA PHE A 92 -3.94 15.87 7.56
C PHE A 92 -2.93 16.17 8.66
N HIS A 93 -1.63 16.17 8.35
CA HIS A 93 -0.56 16.57 9.28
C HIS A 93 0.35 17.58 8.57
N PRO A 94 -0.17 18.79 8.28
CA PRO A 94 0.56 19.79 7.50
C PRO A 94 1.87 20.17 8.20
N LEU A 95 2.89 20.50 7.40
CA LEU A 95 4.23 20.85 7.86
C LEU A 95 5.02 19.72 8.54
N CYS A 96 4.41 18.56 8.78
CA CYS A 96 5.15 17.40 9.26
C CYS A 96 5.88 16.72 8.12
N GLU A 97 7.09 16.28 8.42
CA GLU A 97 7.99 15.60 7.50
C GLU A 97 7.59 14.14 7.36
N ARG A 98 7.59 13.63 6.14
CA ARG A 98 7.30 12.25 5.80
C ARG A 98 8.26 11.81 4.70
N HIS A 99 9.10 10.84 4.99
CA HIS A 99 10.11 10.34 4.07
C HIS A 99 9.94 8.83 3.97
N ILE A 100 9.97 8.31 2.75
CA ILE A 100 10.06 6.87 2.51
C ILE A 100 11.29 6.62 1.65
N LEU A 101 12.11 5.66 2.07
CA LEU A 101 13.26 5.17 1.34
C LEU A 101 13.12 3.68 1.10
N VAL A 102 13.01 3.28 -0.17
CA VAL A 102 12.96 1.86 -0.56
C VAL A 102 14.37 1.28 -0.59
N SER A 103 14.55 0.09 -0.03
CA SER A 103 15.82 -0.62 -0.05
C SER A 103 16.24 -1.01 -1.47
N LYS A 104 17.55 -1.17 -1.68
CA LYS A 104 18.12 -1.49 -3.00
C LYS A 104 17.63 -2.82 -3.59
N ASP A 105 17.21 -3.75 -2.74
CA ASP A 105 16.65 -5.05 -3.15
C ASP A 105 15.15 -4.97 -3.50
N LEU A 106 14.52 -3.79 -3.36
CA LEU A 106 13.12 -3.51 -3.66
C LEU A 106 12.12 -4.35 -2.85
N LYS A 107 12.52 -4.83 -1.67
CA LYS A 107 11.66 -5.66 -0.79
C LYS A 107 11.17 -4.94 0.45
N THR A 108 11.94 -3.97 0.94
CA THR A 108 11.65 -3.27 2.18
C THR A 108 11.68 -1.76 1.98
N PHE A 109 11.02 -1.03 2.86
CA PHE A 109 11.15 0.42 2.91
C PHE A 109 11.37 0.87 4.35
N HIS A 110 12.03 2.01 4.49
CA HIS A 110 12.19 2.73 5.75
C HIS A 110 11.39 4.01 5.68
N TYR A 111 10.51 4.22 6.66
CA TYR A 111 9.86 5.50 6.89
C TYR A 111 10.61 6.29 7.97
N SER A 112 10.76 7.59 7.76
CA SER A 112 11.14 8.55 8.79
C SER A 112 10.32 9.83 8.68
N GLY A 113 10.11 10.54 9.79
CA GLY A 113 9.34 11.76 9.76
C GLY A 113 9.10 12.39 11.13
N THR A 114 8.24 13.40 11.15
CA THR A 114 7.88 14.15 12.36
C THR A 114 6.39 14.08 12.67
N ALA A 115 6.06 14.32 13.94
CA ALA A 115 4.69 14.45 14.41
C ALA A 115 4.67 15.33 15.67
N VAL A 116 3.49 15.82 16.06
CA VAL A 116 3.32 16.68 17.23
C VAL A 116 2.37 16.06 18.24
N GLY A 117 2.73 16.15 19.52
CA GLY A 117 1.96 15.60 20.64
C GLY A 117 2.44 14.22 21.10
N PRO A 118 1.79 13.65 22.14
CA PRO A 118 2.13 12.34 22.68
C PRO A 118 2.08 11.22 21.62
N LYS A 119 2.70 10.09 21.97
CA LYS A 119 2.49 8.85 21.21
C LYS A 119 1.00 8.48 21.31
N ASP A 120 0.43 8.01 20.21
CA ASP A 120 -0.99 7.62 20.09
C ASP A 120 -2.00 8.76 20.28
N ASP A 121 -1.61 9.99 19.96
CA ASP A 121 -2.51 11.14 20.02
C ASP A 121 -3.67 11.01 19.01
N PRO A 122 -4.94 11.03 19.46
CA PRO A 122 -6.07 10.94 18.55
C PRO A 122 -6.26 12.19 17.68
N VAL A 123 -5.62 13.32 18.04
CA VAL A 123 -5.71 14.57 17.29
C VAL A 123 -4.62 14.62 16.23
N ARG A 124 -5.06 14.71 14.98
CA ARG A 124 -4.19 14.88 13.80
C ARG A 124 -3.70 16.32 13.73
N ARG A 125 -2.60 16.62 14.43
CA ARG A 125 -1.97 17.95 14.45
C ARG A 125 -0.91 18.09 13.37
N GLY A 126 -0.74 19.31 12.90
CA GLY A 126 0.40 19.65 12.04
C GLY A 126 1.67 19.88 12.87
N CYS A 127 2.76 20.17 12.14
CA CYS A 127 4.02 20.59 12.73
C CYS A 127 4.20 22.12 12.61
N SER A 128 3.10 22.86 12.82
CA SER A 128 3.15 24.32 12.88
C SER A 128 3.93 24.79 14.12
N PRO A 129 4.58 25.97 14.09
CA PRO A 129 5.35 26.48 15.23
C PRO A 129 4.54 26.55 16.52
N ASP A 130 3.27 26.95 16.45
CA ASP A 130 2.38 27.05 17.62
C ASP A 130 2.04 25.68 18.22
N GLU A 131 1.75 24.70 17.36
CA GLU A 131 1.45 23.33 17.82
C GLU A 131 2.70 22.66 18.40
N VAL A 132 3.86 22.84 17.75
CA VAL A 132 5.15 22.34 18.24
C VAL A 132 5.49 22.95 19.60
N ALA A 133 5.33 24.26 19.77
CA ALA A 133 5.60 24.93 21.04
C ALA A 133 4.67 24.44 22.16
N LYS A 134 3.41 24.10 21.83
CA LYS A 134 2.40 23.69 22.81
C LYS A 134 2.45 22.21 23.18
N TYR A 135 2.72 21.33 22.22
CA TYR A 135 2.56 19.89 22.39
C TYR A 135 3.86 19.09 22.18
N GLY A 136 4.93 19.75 21.73
CA GLY A 136 6.23 19.14 21.48
C GLY A 136 6.30 18.44 20.12
N LEU A 137 7.47 18.56 19.48
CA LEU A 137 7.83 17.81 18.27
C LEU A 137 8.40 16.45 18.66
N ARG A 138 8.00 15.40 17.95
CA ARG A 138 8.59 14.07 18.04
C ARG A 138 9.01 13.58 16.66
N GLN A 139 10.05 12.76 16.65
CA GLN A 139 10.44 12.00 15.47
C GLN A 139 9.81 10.61 15.52
N GLY A 140 9.48 10.07 14.36
CA GLY A 140 8.99 8.70 14.19
C GLY A 140 9.71 8.02 13.04
N ALA A 141 9.95 6.72 13.19
CA ALA A 141 10.49 5.88 12.15
C ALA A 141 9.92 4.47 12.29
N PHE A 142 9.75 3.79 11.16
CA PHE A 142 9.37 2.38 11.11
C PHE A 142 9.82 1.78 9.79
N ASP A 143 9.99 0.46 9.77
CA ASP A 143 10.29 -0.29 8.56
C ASP A 143 9.04 -1.02 8.09
N GLY A 144 8.99 -1.33 6.80
CA GLY A 144 7.91 -2.12 6.21
C GLY A 144 8.35 -2.88 4.97
N LEU A 145 7.37 -3.56 4.36
CA LEU A 145 7.54 -4.42 3.20
C LEU A 145 6.88 -3.81 1.97
N LEU A 146 7.47 -4.06 0.81
CA LEU A 146 6.82 -3.87 -0.48
C LEU A 146 6.09 -5.17 -0.81
N LEU A 147 4.76 -5.09 -0.83
CA LEU A 147 3.90 -6.24 -1.14
C LEU A 147 3.77 -6.45 -2.64
N SER A 148 3.88 -5.37 -3.41
CA SER A 148 3.91 -5.38 -4.87
C SER A 148 4.58 -4.11 -5.41
N GLU A 149 4.59 -3.97 -6.72
CA GLU A 149 4.99 -2.76 -7.45
C GLU A 149 4.24 -1.49 -7.01
N THR A 150 3.00 -1.65 -6.55
CA THR A 150 2.11 -0.55 -6.19
C THR A 150 1.58 -0.64 -4.77
N GLN A 151 2.11 -1.51 -3.92
CA GLN A 151 1.61 -1.68 -2.55
C GLN A 151 2.73 -1.82 -1.52
N ILE A 152 2.58 -1.12 -0.39
CA ILE A 152 3.47 -1.16 0.77
C ILE A 152 2.70 -1.40 2.06
N SER A 153 3.38 -1.97 3.06
CA SER A 153 2.79 -2.35 4.34
C SER A 153 3.80 -2.23 5.48
N ALA A 154 3.43 -1.60 6.59
CA ALA A 154 4.18 -1.71 7.84
C ALA A 154 3.77 -2.93 8.68
N GLY A 155 2.68 -3.63 8.31
CA GLY A 155 2.19 -4.82 9.01
C GLY A 155 1.40 -4.52 10.29
N ASP A 156 1.03 -3.26 10.53
CA ASP A 156 0.25 -2.82 11.70
C ASP A 156 -1.23 -2.60 11.39
N GLY A 157 -1.65 -2.78 10.12
CA GLY A 157 -3.02 -2.58 9.66
C GLY A 157 -3.45 -1.12 9.53
N ILE A 158 -2.58 -0.17 9.90
CA ILE A 158 -2.82 1.27 9.81
C ILE A 158 -2.00 1.86 8.65
N HIS A 159 -0.70 1.58 8.64
CA HIS A 159 0.24 2.01 7.60
C HIS A 159 0.29 0.98 6.47
N GLU A 160 -0.87 0.84 5.81
CA GLU A 160 -1.09 0.02 4.63
C GLU A 160 -1.41 0.94 3.45
N GLY A 161 -0.54 0.96 2.43
CA GLY A 161 -0.54 1.99 1.39
C GLY A 161 -0.55 1.41 -0.03
N VAL A 162 -1.27 2.07 -0.93
CA VAL A 162 -1.30 1.77 -2.37
C VAL A 162 -0.84 3.00 -3.15
N TRP A 163 0.04 2.81 -4.12
CA TRP A 163 0.46 3.88 -5.03
C TRP A 163 -0.73 4.35 -5.86
N GLU A 164 -0.98 5.66 -5.83
CA GLU A 164 -2.09 6.30 -6.52
C GLU A 164 -1.55 7.41 -7.44
N PRO A 165 -1.44 7.15 -8.77
CA PRO A 165 -1.01 8.14 -9.74
C PRO A 165 -1.89 9.39 -9.74
N ALA A 166 -1.32 10.51 -10.17
CA ALA A 166 -2.05 11.73 -10.45
C ALA A 166 -3.23 11.47 -11.40
N ASN A 167 -4.35 12.12 -11.12
CA ASN A 167 -5.61 12.09 -11.88
C ASN A 167 -6.27 10.70 -11.99
N SER A 168 -5.88 9.72 -11.16
CA SER A 168 -6.48 8.38 -11.16
C SER A 168 -7.81 8.31 -10.39
N ALA A 169 -8.00 9.17 -9.39
CA ALA A 169 -9.24 9.27 -8.61
C ALA A 169 -9.74 10.71 -8.56
N LYS A 170 -11.06 10.91 -8.71
CA LYS A 170 -11.70 12.20 -8.47
C LYS A 170 -12.06 12.31 -6.99
N THR A 171 -11.19 12.93 -6.20
CA THR A 171 -11.51 13.30 -4.82
C THR A 171 -12.02 14.75 -4.74
N LYS A 172 -12.45 15.19 -3.56
CA LYS A 172 -12.77 16.61 -3.28
C LYS A 172 -11.69 17.24 -2.39
N LEU A 173 -10.51 16.64 -2.37
CA LEU A 173 -9.48 16.94 -1.38
C LEU A 173 -8.42 17.92 -1.94
N GLY A 174 -8.46 18.21 -3.25
CA GLY A 174 -7.69 19.29 -3.86
C GLY A 174 -6.24 18.93 -4.16
N TYR A 175 -5.98 17.65 -4.35
CA TYR A 175 -4.66 17.10 -4.69
C TYR A 175 -4.76 15.91 -5.65
N GLU A 176 -5.83 15.89 -6.43
CA GLU A 176 -6.11 14.86 -7.43
C GLU A 176 -5.01 14.82 -8.49
N GLU A 177 -4.40 15.97 -8.79
CA GLU A 177 -3.35 16.15 -9.79
C GLU A 177 -1.95 15.70 -9.36
N LYS A 178 -1.81 15.15 -8.14
CA LYS A 178 -0.52 14.74 -7.58
C LYS A 178 -0.43 13.21 -7.44
N ASP A 179 0.74 12.68 -7.74
CA ASP A 179 1.12 11.30 -7.38
C ASP A 179 1.23 11.16 -5.86
N GLY A 180 1.01 9.96 -5.34
CA GLY A 180 1.09 9.74 -3.91
C GLY A 180 0.79 8.32 -3.47
N ILE A 181 0.70 8.14 -2.16
CA ILE A 181 0.31 6.89 -1.51
C ILE A 181 -1.05 7.11 -0.89
N ARG A 182 -2.05 6.35 -1.34
CA ARG A 182 -3.34 6.24 -0.68
C ARG A 182 -3.21 5.25 0.47
N TRP A 183 -3.36 5.74 1.70
CA TRP A 183 -3.35 4.92 2.90
C TRP A 183 -4.75 4.38 3.19
N ASN A 184 -4.81 3.30 3.95
CA ASN A 184 -6.04 2.61 4.32
C ASN A 184 -7.00 3.47 5.17
N ASP A 185 -6.49 4.53 5.82
CA ASP A 185 -7.31 5.51 6.53
C ASP A 185 -8.01 6.53 5.60
N GLY A 186 -7.84 6.37 4.29
CA GLY A 186 -8.41 7.22 3.25
C GLY A 186 -7.57 8.45 2.92
N ASN A 187 -6.50 8.73 3.66
CA ASN A 187 -5.60 9.85 3.39
C ASN A 187 -4.69 9.57 2.20
N LYS A 188 -4.35 10.61 1.42
CA LYS A 188 -3.30 10.51 0.38
C LYS A 188 -2.09 11.33 0.82
N TRP A 189 -0.98 10.66 1.04
CA TRP A 189 0.30 11.35 1.14
C TRP A 189 0.77 11.68 -0.26
N VAL A 190 0.95 12.96 -0.55
CA VAL A 190 1.26 13.45 -1.89
C VAL A 190 2.77 13.64 -2.04
N VAL A 191 3.32 13.20 -3.16
CA VAL A 191 4.75 13.37 -3.44
C VAL A 191 5.07 14.86 -3.49
N LEU A 192 6.04 15.27 -2.68
CA LEU A 192 6.71 16.55 -2.84
C LEU A 192 7.67 16.38 -4.01
N LYS A 193 7.37 17.00 -5.15
CA LYS A 193 8.38 17.09 -6.22
C LYS A 193 9.58 17.81 -5.63
N PRO A 194 10.83 17.35 -5.88
CA PRO A 194 11.98 18.13 -5.52
C PRO A 194 11.80 19.51 -6.17
N GLU A 195 11.87 20.57 -5.37
CA GLU A 195 11.98 21.91 -5.94
C GLU A 195 13.13 21.83 -6.93
N LYS A 196 12.84 22.09 -8.22
CA LYS A 196 13.92 22.26 -9.19
C LYS A 196 14.76 23.38 -8.60
N SER A 197 15.94 23.05 -8.06
CA SER A 197 16.90 24.05 -7.64
C SER A 197 17.20 24.85 -8.91
N SER A 198 16.61 26.04 -9.02
CA SER A 198 16.95 27.00 -10.07
C SER A 198 18.44 27.27 -9.90
N LYS A 199 19.25 26.70 -10.79
CA LYS A 199 20.65 27.06 -10.94
C LYS A 199 20.75 28.40 -11.64
#